data_AF-A0A212QPH7-F1
#
_entry.id   AF-A0A212QPH7-F1
#
_cell.length_a   1.000
_cell.length_b   1.000
_cell.length_c   1.000
_cell.angle_alpha   90.00
_cell.angle_beta   90.00
_cell.angle_gamma   90.00
#
_symmetry.space_group_name_H-M   'P 1'
#
loop_
_entity.id
_entity.type
_entity.pdbx_description
1 polymer ?
#
loop_
_entity_poly.entity_id
_entity_poly.type
_entity_poly.pdbx_seq_one_letter_code
_entity_poly.pdbx_strand_id
1 'polypeptide(L)'
;MLDLLDVARLFYAKELLALAGNRNPALLSAFASVPREAFLGAGPWRVVSEQAPNGFWTTESDDPREIYHNLLVALDEAKGVNNGLPSLWAMLLDRLGLRPGEKVLHLGCGTGYYSAIMAELVGAAGAITAVEIDADLARRALAALKPWPQAEVLETDGSTVSVTGYDALVVSAGASYPPRVWLDALGPDGRLSFPLTTVEGPGAMVLAKRQIDGSFAIDILGAVKFIGFTGLRDSDANARLLAAFRNAPAREIKTLRCDAHAQEPSCWLHSDSFCLSRREATPKYAPA
;
A
#
# COMPACT_ATOMS: atom_id res chain seq x y z
N MET A 1 -30.06 -13.03 -14.51
CA MET A 1 -29.09 -12.75 -15.59
C MET A 1 -28.11 -11.77 -14.98
N LEU A 2 -26.82 -12.11 -14.88
CA LEU A 2 -25.81 -11.18 -14.36
C LEU A 2 -25.72 -9.98 -15.31
N ASP A 3 -25.64 -8.78 -14.74
CA ASP A 3 -25.34 -7.56 -15.49
C ASP A 3 -23.96 -7.72 -16.18
N LEU A 4 -23.80 -7.16 -17.38
CA LEU A 4 -22.53 -7.19 -18.10
C LEU A 4 -21.41 -6.55 -17.30
N LEU A 5 -21.73 -5.53 -16.49
CA LEU A 5 -20.77 -4.89 -15.60
C LEU A 5 -20.32 -5.83 -14.47
N ASP A 6 -21.24 -6.59 -13.87
CA ASP A 6 -20.91 -7.58 -12.83
C ASP A 6 -20.03 -8.71 -13.39
N VAL A 7 -20.27 -9.10 -14.64
CA VAL A 7 -19.40 -10.05 -15.35
C VAL A 7 -18.00 -9.46 -15.53
N ALA A 8 -17.88 -8.20 -15.95
CA ALA A 8 -16.59 -7.52 -16.10
C ALA A 8 -15.83 -7.44 -14.77
N ARG A 9 -16.49 -7.05 -13.68
CA ARG A 9 -15.93 -7.04 -12.31
C ARG A 9 -15.39 -8.40 -11.88
N LEU A 10 -16.16 -9.48 -12.13
CA LEU A 10 -15.73 -10.83 -11.78
C LEU A 10 -14.51 -11.28 -12.59
N PHE A 11 -14.47 -11.00 -13.89
CA PHE A 11 -13.31 -11.34 -14.72
C PHE A 11 -12.08 -10.53 -14.33
N TYR A 12 -12.25 -9.24 -14.05
CA TYR A 12 -11.21 -8.38 -13.49
C TYR A 12 -10.63 -8.96 -12.20
N ALA A 13 -11.47 -9.30 -11.22
CA ALA A 13 -10.99 -9.88 -9.97
C ALA A 13 -10.19 -11.18 -10.20
N LYS A 14 -10.65 -12.06 -11.11
CA LYS A 14 -9.92 -13.28 -11.49
C LYS A 14 -8.57 -12.98 -12.17
N GLU A 15 -8.53 -12.01 -13.07
CA GLU A 15 -7.31 -11.54 -13.73
C GLU A 15 -6.29 -11.08 -12.67
N LEU A 16 -6.72 -10.23 -11.73
CA LEU A 16 -5.83 -9.71 -10.68
C LEU A 16 -5.22 -10.80 -9.81
N LEU A 17 -6.05 -11.77 -9.38
CA LEU A 17 -5.60 -12.87 -8.53
C LEU A 17 -4.64 -13.79 -9.30
N ALA A 18 -4.89 -14.04 -10.59
CA ALA A 18 -3.99 -14.80 -11.45
C ALA A 18 -2.63 -14.11 -11.59
N LEU A 19 -2.60 -12.79 -11.83
CA LEU A 19 -1.38 -11.99 -11.89
C LEU A 19 -0.65 -11.93 -10.55
N ALA A 20 -1.39 -11.87 -9.45
CA ALA A 20 -0.85 -11.89 -8.09
C ALA A 20 -0.37 -13.27 -7.63
N GLY A 21 -0.67 -14.33 -8.39
CA GLY A 21 -0.29 -15.70 -8.06
C GLY A 21 -1.01 -16.30 -6.86
N ASN A 22 -2.22 -15.83 -6.52
CA ASN A 22 -3.02 -16.36 -5.41
C ASN A 22 -4.47 -16.68 -5.84
N ARG A 23 -5.23 -17.35 -4.95
CA ARG A 23 -6.62 -17.76 -5.17
C ARG A 23 -7.52 -17.41 -3.99
N ASN A 24 -7.21 -16.32 -3.30
CA ASN A 24 -7.88 -15.94 -2.07
C ASN A 24 -9.35 -15.56 -2.34
N PRO A 25 -10.33 -16.33 -1.82
CA PRO A 25 -11.73 -16.10 -2.15
C PRO A 25 -12.28 -14.79 -1.58
N ALA A 26 -11.73 -14.30 -0.46
CA ALA A 26 -12.12 -13.02 0.13
C ALA A 26 -11.67 -11.85 -0.77
N LEU A 27 -10.45 -11.90 -1.30
CA LEU A 27 -9.97 -10.92 -2.27
C LEU A 27 -10.74 -10.97 -3.58
N LEU A 28 -11.04 -12.17 -4.08
CA LEU A 28 -11.89 -12.32 -5.27
C LEU A 28 -13.23 -11.61 -5.07
N SER A 29 -13.89 -11.85 -3.93
CA SER A 29 -15.17 -11.23 -3.60
C SER A 29 -15.04 -9.70 -3.47
N ALA A 30 -14.02 -9.20 -2.77
CA ALA A 30 -13.81 -7.77 -2.57
C ALA A 30 -13.59 -7.04 -3.91
N PHE A 31 -12.67 -7.51 -4.75
CA PHE A 31 -12.42 -6.89 -6.06
C PHE A 31 -13.60 -7.01 -7.04
N ALA A 32 -14.45 -8.03 -6.90
CA ALA A 32 -15.63 -8.19 -7.74
C ALA A 32 -16.83 -7.35 -7.26
N SER A 33 -16.87 -6.95 -5.99
CA SER A 33 -18.02 -6.25 -5.40
C SER A 33 -17.82 -4.74 -5.26
N VAL A 34 -16.58 -4.28 -5.01
CA VAL A 34 -16.29 -2.85 -4.89
C VAL A 34 -16.35 -2.20 -6.28
N PRO A 35 -17.26 -1.22 -6.51
CA PRO A 35 -17.46 -0.57 -7.81
C PRO A 35 -16.30 0.38 -8.12
N ARG A 36 -15.26 -0.11 -8.80
CA ARG A 36 -14.04 0.66 -9.09
C ARG A 36 -14.31 2.02 -9.73
N GLU A 37 -15.28 2.11 -10.64
CA GLU A 37 -15.68 3.34 -11.34
C GLU A 37 -16.12 4.45 -10.39
N ALA A 38 -16.71 4.11 -9.23
CA ALA A 38 -17.12 5.09 -8.24
C ALA A 38 -15.94 5.85 -7.61
N PHE A 39 -14.72 5.30 -7.73
CA PHE A 39 -13.50 5.87 -7.17
C PHE A 39 -12.62 6.57 -8.21
N LEU A 40 -12.90 6.43 -9.51
CA LEU A 40 -12.07 6.99 -10.58
C LEU A 40 -12.62 8.29 -11.17
N GLY A 41 -13.82 8.71 -10.75
CA GLY A 41 -14.51 9.86 -11.35
C GLY A 41 -15.13 9.52 -12.71
N ALA A 42 -15.70 10.53 -13.37
CA ALA A 42 -16.33 10.34 -14.68
C ALA A 42 -15.27 10.05 -15.76
N GLY A 43 -15.56 9.08 -16.63
CA GLY A 43 -14.78 8.85 -17.83
C GLY A 43 -15.07 9.88 -18.94
N PRO A 44 -14.41 9.74 -20.11
CA PRO A 44 -13.34 8.79 -20.40
C PRO A 44 -12.11 8.96 -19.50
N TRP A 45 -11.50 7.85 -19.09
CA TRP A 45 -10.40 7.84 -18.13
C TRP A 45 -9.05 7.91 -18.79
N ARG A 46 -8.10 8.55 -18.10
CA ARG A 46 -6.71 8.65 -18.55
C ARG A 46 -5.89 7.56 -17.91
N VAL A 47 -5.33 6.69 -18.74
CA VAL A 47 -4.61 5.48 -18.33
C VAL A 47 -3.11 5.70 -18.51
N VAL A 48 -2.36 5.46 -17.43
CA VAL A 48 -0.89 5.56 -17.42
C VAL A 48 -0.31 4.38 -18.20
N SER A 49 0.58 4.65 -19.14
CA SER A 49 1.29 3.64 -19.93
C SER A 49 2.63 4.15 -20.41
N GLU A 50 3.72 3.47 -20.05
CA GLU A 50 5.07 3.76 -20.55
C GLU A 50 5.19 3.54 -22.08
N GLN A 51 4.25 2.81 -22.69
CA GLN A 51 4.21 2.58 -24.14
C GLN A 51 3.51 3.71 -24.91
N ALA A 52 2.74 4.55 -24.22
CA ALA A 52 2.06 5.67 -24.87
C ALA A 52 3.03 6.85 -25.09
N PRO A 53 2.96 7.59 -26.22
CA PRO A 53 3.92 8.64 -26.55
C PRO A 53 4.11 9.72 -25.47
N ASN A 54 3.05 10.04 -24.73
CA ASN A 54 3.05 11.04 -23.66
C ASN A 54 2.90 10.41 -22.27
N GLY A 55 3.10 9.10 -22.13
CA GLY A 55 2.90 8.37 -20.88
C GLY A 55 1.43 8.05 -20.55
N PHE A 56 0.48 8.48 -21.39
CA PHE A 56 -0.96 8.27 -21.20
C PHE A 56 -1.70 7.98 -22.49
N TRP A 57 -2.76 7.18 -22.39
CA TRP A 57 -3.84 7.08 -23.39
C TRP A 57 -5.19 7.31 -22.69
N THR A 58 -6.26 7.46 -23.47
CA THR A 58 -7.62 7.72 -22.95
C THR A 58 -8.55 6.62 -23.41
N THR A 59 -9.42 6.13 -22.52
CA THR A 59 -10.46 5.15 -22.86
C THR A 59 -11.33 5.67 -24.00
N GLU A 60 -11.92 4.76 -24.78
CA GLU A 60 -12.72 5.14 -25.95
C GLU A 60 -14.03 5.81 -25.53
N SER A 61 -14.57 5.39 -24.39
CA SER A 61 -15.80 5.92 -23.82
C SER A 61 -15.73 6.07 -22.29
N ASP A 62 -16.85 6.48 -21.70
CA ASP A 62 -17.11 6.49 -20.26
C ASP A 62 -17.76 5.19 -19.75
N ASP A 63 -17.77 4.13 -20.57
CA ASP A 63 -18.23 2.81 -20.16
C ASP A 63 -17.32 2.23 -19.05
N PRO A 64 -17.85 1.99 -17.83
CA PRO A 64 -17.07 1.45 -16.72
C PRO A 64 -16.34 0.14 -17.05
N ARG A 65 -16.81 -0.64 -18.02
CA ARG A 65 -16.15 -1.91 -18.39
C ARG A 65 -14.71 -1.70 -18.89
N GLU A 66 -14.37 -0.52 -19.42
CA GLU A 66 -13.03 -0.22 -19.94
C GLU A 66 -11.95 -0.07 -18.85
N ILE A 67 -12.32 0.13 -17.59
CA ILE A 67 -11.38 0.23 -16.45
C ILE A 67 -11.23 -1.09 -15.66
N TYR A 68 -12.00 -2.12 -16.01
CA TYR A 68 -11.97 -3.45 -15.37
C TYR A 68 -10.86 -4.34 -15.93
N HIS A 69 -9.65 -3.79 -15.88
CA HIS A 69 -8.41 -4.41 -16.27
C HIS A 69 -7.31 -4.02 -15.26
N ASN A 70 -6.16 -4.72 -15.31
CA ASN A 70 -4.97 -4.34 -14.55
C ASN A 70 -4.29 -3.05 -15.08
N LEU A 71 -5.01 -1.93 -15.01
CA LEU A 71 -4.61 -0.62 -15.50
C LEU A 71 -4.36 0.36 -14.35
N LEU A 72 -3.42 1.28 -14.57
CA LEU A 72 -3.20 2.45 -13.74
C LEU A 72 -4.02 3.62 -14.30
N VAL A 73 -5.01 4.09 -13.56
CA VAL A 73 -5.85 5.24 -13.96
C VAL A 73 -5.39 6.47 -13.20
N ALA A 74 -5.15 7.56 -13.90
CA ALA A 74 -4.78 8.83 -13.31
C ALA A 74 -5.93 9.40 -12.46
N LEU A 75 -5.61 9.84 -11.25
CA LEU A 75 -6.54 10.55 -10.36
C LEU A 75 -6.28 12.06 -10.36
N ASP A 76 -5.03 12.45 -10.60
CA ASP A 76 -4.55 13.82 -10.82
C ASP A 76 -3.24 13.76 -11.61
N GLU A 77 -3.31 14.04 -12.92
CA GLU A 77 -2.15 13.98 -13.80
C GLU A 77 -1.10 15.04 -13.51
N ALA A 78 -1.54 16.24 -13.14
CA ALA A 78 -0.64 17.35 -12.85
C ALA A 78 0.25 17.02 -11.65
N LYS A 79 -0.27 16.25 -10.69
CA LYS A 79 0.47 15.77 -9.53
C LYS A 79 1.09 14.38 -9.72
N GLY A 80 0.85 13.72 -10.85
CA GLY A 80 1.32 12.35 -11.11
C GLY A 80 0.65 11.29 -10.21
N VAL A 81 -0.53 11.58 -9.67
CA VAL A 81 -1.27 10.67 -8.79
C VAL A 81 -2.16 9.75 -9.64
N ASN A 82 -2.09 8.46 -9.36
CA ASN A 82 -2.91 7.43 -9.98
C ASN A 82 -3.55 6.53 -8.91
N ASN A 83 -4.50 5.70 -9.33
CA ASN A 83 -5.27 4.86 -8.42
C ASN A 83 -4.52 3.59 -7.94
N GLY A 84 -3.24 3.42 -8.24
CA GLY A 84 -2.43 2.23 -7.93
C GLY A 84 -2.73 1.01 -8.81
N LEU A 85 -1.71 0.19 -9.09
CA LEU A 85 -1.82 -0.97 -9.98
C LEU A 85 -2.58 -2.11 -9.28
N PRO A 86 -3.77 -2.54 -9.74
CA PRO A 86 -4.60 -3.43 -8.96
C PRO A 86 -4.00 -4.81 -8.64
N SER A 87 -3.21 -5.40 -9.54
CA SER A 87 -2.54 -6.68 -9.27
C SER A 87 -1.47 -6.58 -8.18
N LEU A 88 -0.77 -5.44 -8.07
CA LEU A 88 0.14 -5.16 -6.96
C LEU A 88 -0.64 -5.18 -5.64
N TRP A 89 -1.81 -4.54 -5.61
CA TRP A 89 -2.68 -4.49 -4.44
C TRP A 89 -3.28 -5.84 -4.08
N ALA A 90 -3.68 -6.64 -5.07
CA ALA A 90 -4.15 -8.01 -4.84
C ALA A 90 -3.04 -8.90 -4.22
N MET A 91 -1.80 -8.78 -4.70
CA MET A 91 -0.65 -9.47 -4.10
C MET A 91 -0.36 -8.95 -2.69
N LEU A 92 -0.34 -7.62 -2.52
CA LEU A 92 -0.06 -6.97 -1.25
C LEU A 92 -1.03 -7.41 -0.15
N LEU A 93 -2.33 -7.29 -0.42
CA LEU A 93 -3.38 -7.56 0.56
C LEU A 93 -3.46 -9.05 0.91
N ASP A 94 -3.13 -9.93 -0.03
CA ASP A 94 -3.02 -11.37 0.24
C ASP A 94 -1.88 -11.65 1.23
N ARG A 95 -0.71 -11.03 1.01
CA ARG A 95 0.45 -11.17 1.90
C ARG A 95 0.27 -10.48 3.25
N LEU A 96 -0.46 -9.37 3.27
CA LEU A 96 -0.80 -8.64 4.49
C LEU A 96 -1.76 -9.46 5.37
N GLY A 97 -2.60 -10.29 4.75
CA GLY A 97 -3.45 -11.25 5.44
C GLY A 97 -4.42 -10.61 6.41
N LEU A 98 -5.17 -9.60 5.94
CA LEU A 98 -6.20 -8.94 6.75
C LEU A 98 -7.27 -9.94 7.19
N ARG A 99 -7.75 -9.79 8.42
CA ARG A 99 -8.72 -10.67 9.05
C ARG A 99 -10.00 -9.91 9.42
N PRO A 100 -11.16 -10.60 9.48
CA PRO A 100 -12.38 -9.99 9.99
C PRO A 100 -12.19 -9.38 11.38
N GLY A 101 -12.72 -8.17 11.59
CA GLY A 101 -12.63 -7.46 12.87
C GLY A 101 -11.38 -6.60 13.07
N GLU A 102 -10.42 -6.64 12.15
CA GLU A 102 -9.18 -5.87 12.28
C GLU A 102 -9.35 -4.37 12.04
N LYS A 103 -8.50 -3.59 12.71
CA LYS A 103 -8.37 -2.14 12.53
C LYS A 103 -7.21 -1.84 11.59
N VAL A 104 -7.48 -1.09 10.53
CA VAL A 104 -6.49 -0.77 9.49
C VAL A 104 -6.34 0.73 9.33
N LEU A 105 -5.09 1.20 9.37
CA LEU A 105 -4.73 2.56 8.99
C LEU A 105 -4.20 2.57 7.55
N HIS A 106 -4.81 3.35 6.67
CA HIS A 106 -4.39 3.51 5.27
C HIS A 106 -3.91 4.92 5.01
N LEU A 107 -2.61 5.11 4.81
CA LEU A 107 -1.99 6.41 4.56
C LEU A 107 -1.81 6.66 3.06
N GLY A 108 -2.28 7.81 2.59
CA GLY A 108 -2.30 8.17 1.17
C GLY A 108 -3.41 7.45 0.41
N CYS A 109 -4.62 7.41 0.95
CA CYS A 109 -5.68 6.57 0.40
C CYS A 109 -6.19 6.99 -1.00
N GLY A 110 -5.77 8.17 -1.50
CA GLY A 110 -6.26 8.74 -2.74
C GLY A 110 -7.78 8.89 -2.68
N THR A 111 -8.48 8.39 -3.70
CA THR A 111 -9.94 8.37 -3.71
C THR A 111 -10.57 7.23 -2.91
N GLY A 112 -9.79 6.36 -2.25
CA GLY A 112 -10.31 5.37 -1.29
C GLY A 112 -10.65 3.99 -1.85
N TYR A 113 -10.34 3.67 -3.12
CA TYR A 113 -10.68 2.36 -3.71
C TYR A 113 -10.13 1.18 -2.89
N TYR A 114 -8.85 1.21 -2.53
CA TYR A 114 -8.27 0.14 -1.72
C TYR A 114 -8.69 0.19 -0.25
N SER A 115 -9.12 1.36 0.27
CA SER A 115 -9.77 1.43 1.58
C SER A 115 -11.09 0.65 1.59
N ALA A 116 -11.88 0.75 0.52
CA ALA A 116 -13.11 -0.03 0.36
C ALA A 116 -12.82 -1.53 0.22
N ILE A 117 -11.80 -1.91 -0.56
CA ILE A 117 -11.35 -3.31 -0.66
C ILE A 117 -10.95 -3.85 0.73
N MET A 118 -10.18 -3.08 1.51
CA MET A 118 -9.82 -3.49 2.87
C MET A 118 -11.03 -3.54 3.81
N ALA A 119 -12.01 -2.63 3.64
CA ALA A 119 -13.26 -2.63 4.40
C ALA A 119 -14.08 -3.91 4.17
N GLU A 120 -14.11 -4.43 2.94
CA GLU A 120 -14.70 -5.74 2.62
C GLU A 120 -13.97 -6.89 3.32
N LEU A 121 -12.63 -6.86 3.36
CA LEU A 121 -11.82 -7.92 3.96
C LEU A 121 -11.95 -8.00 5.49
N VAL A 122 -12.00 -6.84 6.17
CA VAL A 122 -12.17 -6.79 7.64
C VAL A 122 -13.64 -6.91 8.06
N GLY A 123 -14.57 -6.70 7.12
CA GLY A 123 -16.01 -6.77 7.35
C GLY A 123 -16.55 -5.70 8.30
N ALA A 124 -17.85 -5.78 8.60
CA ALA A 124 -18.55 -4.76 9.39
C ALA A 124 -18.10 -4.63 10.86
N ALA A 125 -17.36 -5.63 11.38
CA ALA A 125 -16.80 -5.61 12.73
C ALA A 125 -15.40 -4.98 12.78
N GLY A 126 -14.75 -4.78 11.63
CA GLY A 126 -13.46 -4.10 11.54
C GLY A 126 -13.59 -2.58 11.50
N ALA A 127 -12.48 -1.89 11.28
CA ALA A 127 -12.46 -0.44 11.08
C ALA A 127 -11.36 -0.05 10.11
N ILE A 128 -11.65 0.91 9.23
CA ILE A 128 -10.68 1.50 8.30
C ILE A 128 -10.55 2.99 8.61
N THR A 129 -9.35 3.43 8.95
CA THR A 129 -9.00 4.84 9.02
C THR A 129 -8.20 5.19 7.77
N ALA A 130 -8.81 5.89 6.82
CA ALA A 130 -8.19 6.29 5.57
C ALA A 130 -7.70 7.75 5.68
N VAL A 131 -6.43 7.99 5.38
CA VAL A 131 -5.79 9.32 5.52
C VAL A 131 -5.33 9.79 4.15
N GLU A 132 -5.68 11.02 3.82
CA GLU A 132 -5.26 11.69 2.59
C GLU A 132 -4.91 13.14 2.88
N ILE A 133 -3.80 13.63 2.31
CA ILE A 133 -3.33 14.99 2.55
C ILE A 133 -3.92 15.98 1.54
N ASP A 134 -4.29 15.51 0.35
CA ASP A 134 -4.92 16.34 -0.67
C ASP A 134 -6.43 16.47 -0.43
N ALA A 135 -6.89 17.70 -0.20
CA ALA A 135 -8.29 18.00 0.13
C ALA A 135 -9.29 17.53 -0.93
N ASP A 136 -8.95 17.58 -2.22
CA ASP A 136 -9.85 17.13 -3.28
C ASP A 136 -9.98 15.60 -3.29
N LEU A 137 -8.85 14.90 -3.18
CA LEU A 137 -8.83 13.44 -3.08
C LEU A 137 -9.55 12.95 -1.81
N ALA A 138 -9.29 13.58 -0.66
CA ALA A 138 -9.95 13.26 0.61
C ALA A 138 -11.48 13.43 0.52
N ARG A 139 -11.95 14.53 -0.07
CA ARG A 139 -13.38 14.78 -0.30
C ARG A 139 -14.00 13.73 -1.22
N ARG A 140 -13.31 13.34 -2.30
CA ARG A 140 -13.76 12.26 -3.19
C ARG A 140 -13.81 10.92 -2.47
N ALA A 141 -12.80 10.61 -1.64
CA ALA A 141 -12.78 9.41 -0.83
C ALA A 141 -13.93 9.35 0.17
N LEU A 142 -14.19 10.45 0.88
CA LEU A 142 -15.31 10.55 1.82
C LEU A 142 -16.66 10.26 1.15
N ALA A 143 -16.88 10.79 -0.06
CA ALA A 143 -18.09 10.54 -0.82
C ALA A 143 -18.18 9.08 -1.30
N ALA A 144 -17.09 8.54 -1.85
CA ALA A 144 -17.04 7.18 -2.40
C ALA A 144 -17.12 6.10 -1.32
N LEU A 145 -16.58 6.34 -0.11
CA LEU A 145 -16.55 5.38 0.99
C LEU A 145 -17.84 5.34 1.82
N LYS A 146 -18.83 6.21 1.54
CA LYS A 146 -20.12 6.24 2.26
C LYS A 146 -20.83 4.88 2.39
N PRO A 147 -20.76 3.94 1.42
CA PRO A 147 -21.34 2.61 1.56
C PRO A 147 -20.69 1.71 2.62
N TRP A 148 -19.47 2.05 3.09
CA TRP A 148 -18.72 1.31 4.10
C TRP A 148 -18.74 2.08 5.44
N PRO A 149 -19.73 1.87 6.31
CA PRO A 149 -19.87 2.63 7.56
C PRO A 149 -18.72 2.43 8.54
N GLN A 150 -17.93 1.36 8.38
CA GLN A 150 -16.72 1.10 9.14
C GLN A 150 -15.47 1.84 8.62
N ALA A 151 -15.60 2.62 7.55
CA ALA A 151 -14.51 3.41 6.98
C ALA A 151 -14.68 4.91 7.29
N GLU A 152 -13.68 5.50 7.92
CA GLU A 152 -13.57 6.94 8.14
C GLU A 152 -12.46 7.53 7.26
N VAL A 153 -12.62 8.80 6.86
CA VAL A 153 -11.63 9.54 6.06
C VAL A 153 -11.15 10.75 6.84
N LEU A 154 -9.83 10.90 6.95
CA LEU A 154 -9.16 12.01 7.59
C LEU A 154 -8.35 12.80 6.56
N GLU A 155 -8.71 14.08 6.37
CA GLU A 155 -7.91 15.02 5.58
C GLU A 155 -6.78 15.57 6.46
N THR A 156 -5.62 14.92 6.43
CA THR A 156 -4.48 15.30 7.28
C THR A 156 -3.16 14.72 6.78
N ASP A 157 -2.05 15.16 7.38
CA ASP A 157 -0.73 14.59 7.13
C ASP A 157 -0.58 13.25 7.87
N GLY A 158 -0.54 12.17 7.10
CA GLY A 158 -0.36 10.81 7.60
C GLY A 158 0.98 10.55 8.32
N SER A 159 1.96 11.46 8.23
CA SER A 159 3.19 11.38 9.02
C SER A 159 2.98 11.78 10.49
N THR A 160 1.84 12.38 10.84
CA THR A 160 1.55 12.90 12.18
C THR A 160 0.47 12.14 12.94
N VAL A 161 -0.18 11.16 12.29
CA VAL A 161 -1.28 10.39 12.87
C VAL A 161 -0.75 9.52 14.02
N SER A 162 -1.19 9.84 15.23
CA SER A 162 -0.67 9.25 16.48
C SER A 162 -1.60 8.21 17.13
N VAL A 163 -2.69 7.81 16.47
CA VAL A 163 -3.60 6.79 16.99
C VAL A 163 -2.88 5.44 16.97
N THR A 164 -2.97 4.68 18.06
CA THR A 164 -2.28 3.39 18.22
C THR A 164 -3.25 2.24 18.31
N GLY A 165 -2.73 1.02 18.14
CA GLY A 165 -3.51 -0.22 18.24
C GLY A 165 -4.12 -0.68 16.92
N TYR A 166 -3.54 -0.28 15.78
CA TYR A 166 -3.90 -0.86 14.49
C TYR A 166 -3.30 -2.26 14.32
N ASP A 167 -4.09 -3.16 13.73
CA ASP A 167 -3.65 -4.50 13.36
C ASP A 167 -2.86 -4.49 12.04
N ALA A 168 -3.16 -3.52 11.17
CA ALA A 168 -2.41 -3.29 9.95
C ALA A 168 -2.29 -1.80 9.63
N LEU A 169 -1.14 -1.42 9.06
CA LEU A 169 -0.87 -0.11 8.49
C LEU A 169 -0.46 -0.30 7.04
N VAL A 170 -1.11 0.42 6.13
CA VAL A 170 -0.84 0.37 4.70
C VAL A 170 -0.50 1.76 4.21
N VAL A 171 0.60 1.89 3.47
CA VAL A 171 1.07 3.18 2.93
C VAL A 171 1.08 3.12 1.41
N SER A 172 0.46 4.12 0.80
CA SER A 172 0.29 4.27 -0.65
C SER A 172 1.15 5.37 -1.26
N ALA A 173 2.18 5.79 -0.55
CA ALA A 173 3.19 6.73 -1.04
C ALA A 173 4.58 6.31 -0.53
N GLY A 174 5.60 6.53 -1.36
CA GLY A 174 6.93 6.03 -1.13
C GLY A 174 7.73 6.86 -0.13
N ALA A 175 8.30 6.19 0.87
CA ALA A 175 9.10 6.79 1.92
C ALA A 175 10.56 6.30 1.84
N SER A 176 11.52 7.13 2.26
CA SER A 176 12.94 6.72 2.32
C SER A 176 13.31 5.95 3.58
N TYR A 177 12.42 5.94 4.58
CA TYR A 177 12.52 5.15 5.80
C TYR A 177 11.11 4.99 6.43
N PRO A 178 10.89 3.98 7.28
CA PRO A 178 9.67 3.90 8.08
C PRO A 178 9.76 4.82 9.30
N PRO A 179 8.92 5.86 9.42
CA PRO A 179 8.87 6.71 10.61
C PRO A 179 8.48 5.92 11.85
N ARG A 180 9.04 6.33 12.99
CA ARG A 180 8.78 5.69 14.28
C ARG A 180 7.30 5.70 14.65
N VAL A 181 6.59 6.78 14.34
CA VAL A 181 5.14 6.91 14.57
C VAL A 181 4.31 5.85 13.85
N TRP A 182 4.70 5.41 12.65
CA TRP A 182 4.01 4.31 11.95
C TRP A 182 4.23 2.98 12.65
N LEU A 183 5.45 2.74 13.13
CA LEU A 183 5.79 1.54 13.87
C LEU A 183 5.02 1.51 15.20
N ASP A 184 5.05 2.61 15.96
CA ASP A 184 4.38 2.73 17.26
C ASP A 184 2.84 2.69 17.16
N ALA A 185 2.27 3.03 16.01
CA ALA A 185 0.82 2.89 15.76
C ALA A 185 0.35 1.42 15.74
N LEU A 186 1.26 0.46 15.47
CA LEU A 186 0.94 -0.96 15.36
C LEU A 186 0.82 -1.66 16.72
N GLY A 187 -0.23 -2.48 16.87
CA GLY A 187 -0.38 -3.40 17.99
C GLY A 187 0.62 -4.57 17.99
N PRO A 188 0.57 -5.48 18.99
CA PRO A 188 1.54 -6.57 19.19
C PRO A 188 1.72 -7.55 18.01
N ASP A 189 0.69 -7.71 17.18
CA ASP A 189 0.68 -8.55 15.96
C ASP A 189 0.59 -7.70 14.68
N GLY A 190 0.89 -6.41 14.81
CA GLY A 190 0.71 -5.43 13.77
C GLY A 190 1.61 -5.64 12.56
N ARG A 191 1.08 -5.30 11.40
CA ARG A 191 1.75 -5.45 10.10
C ARG A 191 1.78 -4.12 9.39
N LEU A 192 2.96 -3.68 8.96
CA LEU A 192 3.13 -2.48 8.17
C LEU A 192 3.45 -2.88 6.73
N SER A 193 2.75 -2.31 5.76
CA SER A 193 3.17 -2.34 4.37
C SER A 193 3.44 -0.95 3.84
N PHE A 194 4.60 -0.75 3.24
CA PHE A 194 4.96 0.54 2.65
C PHE A 194 5.95 0.40 1.48
N PRO A 195 5.96 1.33 0.52
CA PRO A 195 6.98 1.41 -0.51
C PRO A 195 8.23 2.10 0.06
N LEU A 196 9.34 1.35 0.18
CA LEU A 196 10.66 1.90 0.49
C LEU A 196 11.29 2.38 -0.83
N THR A 197 11.32 3.69 -1.07
CA THR A 197 11.67 4.27 -2.38
C THR A 197 12.66 5.43 -2.25
N THR A 198 13.56 5.55 -3.22
CA THR A 198 14.30 6.79 -3.45
C THR A 198 13.43 7.82 -4.20
N VAL A 199 13.85 9.10 -4.21
CA VAL A 199 13.16 10.19 -4.94
C VAL A 199 13.08 9.86 -6.43
N GLU A 200 14.21 9.46 -7.00
CA GLU A 200 14.36 8.95 -8.35
C GLU A 200 15.17 7.65 -8.26
N GLY A 201 14.69 6.57 -8.87
CA GLY A 201 15.41 5.30 -8.93
C GLY A 201 14.69 4.12 -8.27
N PRO A 202 15.43 3.21 -7.59
CA PRO A 202 14.89 1.95 -7.14
C PRO A 202 13.93 2.10 -5.96
N GLY A 203 12.96 1.21 -5.90
CA GLY A 203 12.04 1.08 -4.79
C GLY A 203 11.66 -0.37 -4.57
N ALA A 204 11.32 -0.71 -3.33
CA ALA A 204 10.88 -2.05 -2.94
C ALA A 204 9.59 -1.95 -2.11
N MET A 205 8.61 -2.80 -2.40
CA MET A 205 7.43 -2.92 -1.55
C MET A 205 7.79 -3.78 -0.34
N VAL A 206 7.69 -3.19 0.85
CA VAL A 206 8.06 -3.81 2.12
C VAL A 206 6.81 -4.26 2.85
N LEU A 207 6.85 -5.46 3.43
CA LEU A 207 5.92 -5.92 4.45
C LEU A 207 6.70 -6.23 5.72
N ALA A 208 6.43 -5.47 6.78
CA ALA A 208 7.05 -5.57 8.08
C ALA A 208 6.06 -6.16 9.09
N LYS A 209 6.44 -7.27 9.76
CA LYS A 209 5.60 -7.98 10.74
C LYS A 209 6.22 -7.86 12.12
N ARG A 210 5.49 -7.27 13.07
CA ARG A 210 6.01 -7.04 14.43
C ARG A 210 6.33 -8.35 15.16
N GLN A 211 7.54 -8.41 15.72
CA GLN A 211 8.04 -9.51 16.54
C GLN A 211 7.91 -9.18 18.03
N ILE A 212 8.06 -10.22 18.88
CA ILE A 212 7.91 -10.09 20.33
C ILE A 212 9.01 -9.24 20.99
N ASP A 213 10.20 -9.21 20.37
CA ASP A 213 11.34 -8.40 20.82
C ASP A 213 11.27 -6.93 20.37
N GLY A 214 10.17 -6.53 19.73
CA GLY A 214 9.95 -5.18 19.23
C GLY A 214 10.55 -4.89 17.85
N SER A 215 11.33 -5.82 17.28
CA SER A 215 11.78 -5.76 15.88
C SER A 215 10.65 -6.13 14.91
N PHE A 216 10.92 -6.03 13.61
CA PHE A 216 10.01 -6.48 12.57
C PHE A 216 10.71 -7.43 11.62
N ALA A 217 10.06 -8.56 11.32
CA ALA A 217 10.46 -9.42 10.21
C ALA A 217 10.04 -8.76 8.90
N ILE A 218 10.92 -8.75 7.91
CA ILE A 218 10.72 -8.07 6.63
C ILE A 218 10.57 -9.08 5.50
N ASP A 219 9.48 -8.94 4.74
CA ASP A 219 9.29 -9.55 3.44
C ASP A 219 9.38 -8.46 2.36
N ILE A 220 10.22 -8.67 1.35
CA ILE A 220 10.27 -7.81 0.15
C ILE A 220 9.41 -8.42 -0.93
N LEU A 221 8.34 -7.71 -1.31
CA LEU A 221 7.32 -8.24 -2.20
C LEU A 221 7.59 -7.97 -3.69
N GLY A 222 8.46 -7.01 -4.00
CA GLY A 222 8.85 -6.71 -5.38
C GLY A 222 9.38 -5.29 -5.55
N ALA A 223 9.89 -4.99 -6.75
CA ALA A 223 10.29 -3.64 -7.11
C ALA A 223 9.06 -2.78 -7.44
N VAL A 224 9.07 -1.52 -6.99
CA VAL A 224 7.94 -0.60 -7.19
C VAL A 224 8.41 0.84 -7.43
N LYS A 225 7.54 1.62 -8.07
CA LYS A 225 7.65 3.08 -8.18
C LYS A 225 6.39 3.69 -7.56
N PHE A 226 6.55 4.66 -6.68
CA PHE A 226 5.45 5.39 -6.04
C PHE A 226 5.77 6.88 -5.99
N ILE A 227 4.70 7.69 -6.01
CA ILE A 227 4.79 9.10 -5.65
C ILE A 227 5.36 9.22 -4.23
N GLY A 228 6.11 10.29 -3.96
CA GLY A 228 6.71 10.48 -2.64
C GLY A 228 5.71 10.79 -1.56
N PHE A 229 5.93 10.20 -0.38
CA PHE A 229 5.22 10.58 0.82
C PHE A 229 5.72 11.97 1.27
N THR A 230 4.81 12.94 1.36
CA THR A 230 5.13 14.32 1.76
C THR A 230 5.84 14.32 3.12
N GLY A 231 7.02 14.94 3.19
CA GLY A 231 7.80 15.04 4.43
C GLY A 231 8.69 13.84 4.78
N LEU A 232 8.61 12.72 4.05
CA LEU A 232 9.39 11.49 4.36
C LEU A 232 10.42 11.12 3.28
N ARG A 233 10.88 12.12 2.55
CA ARG A 233 11.97 12.05 1.56
C ARG A 233 12.97 13.18 1.80
N ASP A 234 13.61 13.21 2.96
CA ASP A 234 14.72 14.14 3.19
C ASP A 234 15.95 13.72 2.36
N SER A 235 16.81 14.69 2.04
CA SER A 235 17.95 14.49 1.13
C SER A 235 18.93 13.44 1.62
N ASP A 236 19.16 13.40 2.93
CA ASP A 236 20.21 12.60 3.55
C ASP A 236 19.76 11.14 3.66
N ALA A 237 18.53 10.91 4.12
CA ALA A 237 17.93 9.57 4.12
C ALA A 237 17.82 9.02 2.70
N ASN A 238 17.42 9.85 1.72
CA ASN A 238 17.38 9.45 0.33
C ASN A 238 18.76 9.05 -0.22
N ALA A 239 19.81 9.84 0.06
CA ALA A 239 21.17 9.53 -0.38
C ALA A 239 21.68 8.20 0.22
N ARG A 240 21.41 7.96 1.51
CA ARG A 240 21.77 6.71 2.19
C ARG A 240 21.02 5.52 1.63
N LEU A 241 19.71 5.66 1.40
CA LEU A 241 18.89 4.60 0.81
C LEU A 241 19.36 4.27 -0.61
N LEU A 242 19.64 5.29 -1.43
CA LEU A 242 20.16 5.09 -2.78
C LEU A 242 21.51 4.36 -2.78
N ALA A 243 22.42 4.73 -1.88
CA ALA A 243 23.67 4.02 -1.69
C ALA A 243 23.46 2.56 -1.27
N ALA A 244 22.52 2.29 -0.35
CA ALA A 244 22.19 0.93 0.08
C ALA A 244 21.68 0.06 -1.07
N PHE A 245 20.75 0.57 -1.90
CA PHE A 245 20.28 -0.13 -3.09
C PHE A 245 21.37 -0.42 -4.12
N ARG A 246 22.36 0.46 -4.26
CA ARG A 246 23.52 0.23 -5.16
C ARG A 246 24.45 -0.86 -4.63
N ASN A 247 24.57 -0.96 -3.32
CA ASN A 247 25.50 -1.89 -2.67
C ASN A 247 24.93 -3.30 -2.53
N ALA A 248 23.61 -3.44 -2.31
CA ALA A 248 22.98 -4.74 -2.13
C ALA A 248 21.51 -4.73 -2.56
N PRO A 249 20.98 -5.84 -3.10
CA PRO A 249 19.57 -5.95 -3.46
C PRO A 249 18.69 -5.94 -2.20
N ALA A 250 17.51 -5.32 -2.28
CA ALA A 250 16.58 -5.24 -1.15
C ALA A 250 16.14 -6.61 -0.62
N ARG A 251 16.11 -7.67 -1.45
CA ARG A 251 15.75 -9.03 -1.04
C ARG A 251 16.61 -9.63 0.09
N GLU A 252 17.76 -9.01 0.38
CA GLU A 252 18.62 -9.36 1.51
C GLU A 252 18.16 -8.77 2.85
N ILE A 253 17.22 -7.81 2.84
CA ILE A 253 16.62 -7.27 4.06
C ILE A 253 15.74 -8.35 4.69
N LYS A 254 16.01 -8.66 5.96
CA LYS A 254 15.33 -9.68 6.75
C LYS A 254 14.64 -9.11 7.98
N THR A 255 15.21 -8.06 8.55
CA THR A 255 14.69 -7.43 9.76
C THR A 255 14.74 -5.90 9.68
N LEU A 256 13.77 -5.26 10.33
CA LEU A 256 13.82 -3.86 10.72
C LEU A 256 13.96 -3.81 12.24
N ARG A 257 15.07 -3.24 12.68
CA ARG A 257 15.46 -3.08 14.07
C ARG A 257 15.26 -1.63 14.51
N CYS A 258 14.82 -1.46 15.75
CA CYS A 258 14.59 -0.16 16.37
C CYS A 258 15.47 0.06 17.61
N ASP A 259 16.37 -0.87 17.92
CA ASP A 259 17.34 -0.76 18.99
C ASP A 259 18.53 0.12 18.58
N ALA A 260 19.08 0.85 19.54
CA ALA A 260 20.31 1.62 19.32
C ALA A 260 21.52 0.66 19.31
N HIS A 261 22.28 0.66 18.23
CA HIS A 261 23.49 -0.14 18.09
C HIS A 261 24.50 0.50 17.14
N ALA A 262 25.79 0.14 17.29
CA ALA A 262 26.84 0.57 16.36
C ALA A 262 26.66 -0.09 14.98
N GLN A 263 27.09 0.59 13.92
CA GLN A 263 27.05 0.04 12.57
C GLN A 263 27.89 -1.25 12.50
N GLU A 264 27.32 -2.28 11.87
CA GLU A 264 27.89 -3.62 11.79
C GLU A 264 27.66 -4.22 10.39
N PRO A 265 28.43 -5.25 9.97
CA PRO A 265 28.36 -5.81 8.61
C PRO A 265 26.97 -6.31 8.20
N SER A 266 26.15 -6.73 9.16
CA SER A 266 24.78 -7.19 8.90
C SER A 266 23.79 -6.04 8.65
N CYS A 267 24.18 -4.79 8.77
CA CYS A 267 23.34 -3.65 8.39
C CYS A 267 23.23 -3.57 6.87
N TRP A 268 22.01 -3.66 6.35
CA TRP A 268 21.72 -3.33 4.96
C TRP A 268 21.62 -1.80 4.80
N LEU A 269 20.89 -1.14 5.72
CA LEU A 269 20.86 0.31 5.90
C LEU A 269 20.80 0.61 7.41
N HIS A 270 21.86 1.20 7.94
CA HIS A 270 21.94 1.61 9.34
C HIS A 270 21.57 3.09 9.49
N SER A 271 20.96 3.47 10.60
CA SER A 271 20.73 4.85 11.06
C SER A 271 20.66 4.93 12.57
N ASP A 272 20.53 6.14 13.13
CA ASP A 272 20.47 6.34 14.58
C ASP A 272 19.12 5.91 15.19
N SER A 273 18.06 5.82 14.38
CA SER A 273 16.69 5.52 14.85
C SER A 273 16.15 4.18 14.35
N PHE A 274 16.75 3.61 13.31
CA PHE A 274 16.37 2.30 12.78
C PHE A 274 17.54 1.62 12.04
N CYS A 275 17.45 0.31 11.87
CA CYS A 275 18.37 -0.46 11.03
C CYS A 275 17.61 -1.50 10.21
N LEU A 276 17.71 -1.42 8.88
CA LEU A 276 17.35 -2.53 8.00
C LEU A 276 18.53 -3.49 7.98
N SER A 277 18.30 -4.75 8.36
CA SER A 277 19.36 -5.72 8.60
C SER A 277 19.16 -7.02 7.82
N ARG A 278 20.27 -7.68 7.50
CA ARG A 278 20.34 -9.03 6.92
C ARG A 278 20.18 -10.14 7.96
N ARG A 279 20.06 -9.78 9.25
CA ARG A 279 19.83 -10.75 10.33
C ARG A 279 18.42 -11.31 10.23
N GLU A 280 18.30 -12.62 10.39
CA GLU A 280 17.01 -13.26 10.54
C GLU A 280 16.27 -12.71 11.77
N ALA A 281 14.95 -12.61 11.66
CA ALA A 281 14.10 -12.21 12.77
C ALA A 281 14.14 -13.30 13.85
N THR A 282 14.17 -12.91 15.12
CA THR A 282 13.91 -13.85 16.22
C THR A 282 12.52 -14.45 15.99
N PRO A 283 12.39 -15.79 15.83
CA PRO A 283 11.09 -16.39 15.57
C PRO A 283 10.11 -16.08 16.70
N LYS A 284 8.90 -15.65 16.37
CA LYS A 284 7.82 -15.41 17.35
C LYS A 284 7.42 -16.69 18.12
N TYR A 285 7.67 -17.85 17.52
CA TYR A 285 7.49 -19.17 18.12
C TYR A 285 8.78 -19.98 17.90
N ALA A 286 9.36 -20.54 18.97
CA ALA A 286 10.35 -21.59 18.82
C ALA A 286 9.69 -22.81 18.14
N PRO A 287 10.37 -23.51 17.21
CA PRO A 287 9.86 -24.79 16.75
C PRO A 287 9.69 -25.70 17.97
N ALA A 288 8.48 -26.24 18.14
CA ALA A 288 8.15 -27.23 19.17
C ALA A 288 8.95 -28.52 18.95
#